data_AF-A0A3M7KKI3-F1
#
_entry.id   AF-A0A3M7KKI3-F1
#
_cell.length_a   1.000
_cell.length_b   1.000
_cell.length_c   1.000
_cell.angle_alpha   90.00
_cell.angle_beta   90.00
_cell.angle_gamma   90.00
#
_symmetry.space_group_name_H-M   'P 1'
#
loop_
_entity.id
_entity.type
_entity.pdbx_description
1 polymer ?
#
loop_
_entity_poly.entity_id
_entity_poly.type
_entity_poly.pdbx_seq_one_letter_code
_entity_poly.pdbx_strand_id
1 'polypeptide(L)'
;MKRLLFSIFIFSFSLQLLPQTKSKLDSLLVVSKTQEKLVLVNILNKISWEYRNSIIGSALFYAKRSLSISEKLEEQKTSSTQ
;
A
#
# COMPACT_ATOMS: atom_id res chain seq x y z
N MET A 1 -4.93 22.79 40.82
CA MET A 1 -3.92 22.69 39.74
C MET A 1 -3.59 21.25 39.32
N LYS A 2 -3.45 20.27 40.24
CA LYS A 2 -3.13 18.86 39.90
C LYS A 2 -4.15 18.19 38.93
N ARG A 3 -5.44 18.53 39.04
CA ARG A 3 -6.49 18.01 38.13
C ARG A 3 -6.40 18.55 36.69
N LEU A 4 -5.92 19.78 36.51
CA LEU A 4 -5.72 20.38 35.18
C LEU A 4 -4.54 19.74 34.44
N LEU A 5 -3.46 19.41 35.16
CA LEU A 5 -2.31 18.70 34.61
C LEU A 5 -2.68 17.29 34.11
N PHE A 6 -3.60 16.61 34.79
CA PHE A 6 -4.06 15.28 34.39
C PHE A 6 -4.87 15.30 33.08
N SER A 7 -5.71 16.33 32.87
CA SER A 7 -6.44 16.50 31.60
C SER A 7 -5.51 16.80 30.41
N ILE A 8 -4.45 17.59 30.62
CA ILE A 8 -3.46 17.89 29.57
C ILE A 8 -2.69 16.62 29.17
N PHE A 9 -2.39 15.75 30.14
CA PHE A 9 -1.70 14.49 29.89
C PHE A 9 -2.55 13.52 29.06
N ILE A 10 -3.85 13.40 29.35
CA ILE A 10 -4.78 12.54 28.59
C ILE A 10 -4.98 13.09 27.16
N PHE A 11 -5.06 14.41 27.00
CA PHE A 11 -5.26 15.04 25.69
C PHE A 11 -4.02 14.92 24.78
N SER A 12 -2.81 14.86 25.35
CA SER A 12 -1.58 14.70 24.56
C SER A 12 -1.42 13.28 24.01
N PHE A 13 -1.97 12.28 24.69
CA PHE A 13 -1.85 10.87 24.28
C PHE A 13 -2.78 10.49 23.11
N SER A 14 -3.94 11.14 22.99
CA SER A 14 -4.91 10.84 21.93
C SER A 14 -4.47 11.28 20.52
N LEU A 15 -3.53 12.23 20.42
CA LEU A 15 -3.01 12.74 19.14
C LEU A 15 -2.05 11.77 18.43
N GLN A 16 -1.55 10.73 19.10
CA GLN A 16 -0.60 9.76 18.52
C GLN A 16 -1.26 8.64 17.70
N LEU A 17 -2.60 8.59 17.67
CA LEU A 17 -3.36 7.48 17.04
C LEU A 17 -3.83 7.75 15.61
N LEU A 18 -3.35 8.81 14.95
CA LEU A 18 -3.73 9.11 13.56
C LEU A 18 -3.12 8.07 12.58
N PRO A 19 -3.91 7.25 11.87
CA PRO A 19 -3.38 6.29 10.92
C PRO A 19 -2.83 7.02 9.68
N GLN A 20 -1.52 6.97 9.44
CA GLN A 20 -0.86 7.57 8.26
C GLN A 20 -1.06 6.78 6.95
N THR A 21 -1.92 5.77 6.95
CA THR A 21 -2.06 4.81 5.84
C THR A 21 -2.64 5.41 4.56
N LYS A 22 -3.49 6.43 4.65
CA LYS A 22 -4.17 7.01 3.46
C LYS A 22 -3.21 7.70 2.49
N SER A 23 -2.29 8.55 2.99
CA SER A 23 -1.36 9.32 2.14
C SER A 23 -0.42 8.42 1.33
N LYS A 24 -0.01 7.30 1.93
CA LYS A 24 0.86 6.32 1.26
C LYS A 24 0.13 5.61 0.12
N LEU A 25 -1.12 5.21 0.35
CA LEU A 25 -1.95 4.57 -0.67
C LEU A 25 -2.20 5.50 -1.87
N ASP A 26 -2.56 6.75 -1.64
CA ASP A 26 -2.82 7.72 -2.71
C ASP A 26 -1.57 7.92 -3.59
N SER A 27 -0.40 8.03 -2.97
CA SER A 27 0.87 8.15 -3.67
C SER A 27 1.18 6.90 -4.52
N LEU A 28 0.96 5.71 -3.96
CA LEU A 28 1.16 4.45 -4.69
C LEU A 28 0.21 4.36 -5.91
N LEU A 29 -1.05 4.78 -5.76
CA LEU A 29 -2.03 4.79 -6.85
C LEU A 29 -1.60 5.72 -8.00
N VAL A 30 -1.09 6.90 -7.68
CA VAL A 30 -0.57 7.85 -8.69
C VAL A 30 0.61 7.24 -9.44
N VAL A 31 1.62 6.76 -8.70
CA VAL A 31 2.85 6.20 -9.29
C VAL A 31 2.55 4.93 -10.10
N SER A 32 1.56 4.13 -9.71
CA SER A 32 1.18 2.91 -10.46
C SER A 32 0.71 3.18 -11.90
N LYS A 33 0.33 4.41 -12.23
CA LYS A 33 -0.15 4.79 -13.57
C LYS A 33 0.99 5.00 -14.57
N THR A 34 2.20 5.27 -14.09
CA THR A 34 3.34 5.65 -14.96
C THR A 34 4.48 4.63 -14.94
N GLN A 35 4.45 3.67 -14.02
CA GLN A 35 5.50 2.67 -13.88
C GLN A 35 5.16 1.41 -14.67
N GLU A 36 6.18 0.66 -15.06
CA GLU A 36 6.05 -0.56 -15.86
C GLU A 36 6.87 -1.71 -15.28
N LYS A 37 6.69 -2.90 -15.89
CA LYS A 37 7.47 -4.11 -15.63
C LYS A 37 7.51 -4.45 -14.13
N LEU A 38 8.68 -4.81 -13.62
CA LEU A 38 8.90 -5.28 -12.25
C LEU A 38 8.62 -4.17 -11.22
N VAL A 39 8.83 -2.90 -11.58
CA VAL A 39 8.50 -1.76 -10.71
C VAL A 39 6.99 -1.67 -10.50
N LEU A 40 6.20 -1.83 -11.56
CA LEU A 40 4.74 -1.86 -11.48
C LEU A 40 4.24 -3.03 -10.62
N VAL A 41 4.81 -4.23 -10.78
CA VAL A 41 4.49 -5.41 -9.96
C VAL A 41 4.67 -5.08 -8.47
N ASN A 42 5.82 -4.51 -8.10
CA ASN A 42 6.09 -4.15 -6.71
C ASN A 42 5.13 -3.08 -6.15
N ILE A 43 4.75 -2.09 -6.97
CA ILE A 43 3.79 -1.06 -6.55
C ILE A 43 2.41 -1.66 -6.35
N LEU A 44 1.92 -2.48 -7.27
CA LEU A 44 0.61 -3.14 -7.15
C LEU A 44 0.55 -4.06 -5.93
N ASN A 45 1.63 -4.78 -5.64
CA ASN A 45 1.73 -5.57 -4.41
C ASN A 45 1.69 -4.67 -3.16
N LYS A 46 2.40 -3.54 -3.14
CA LYS A 46 2.30 -2.59 -2.01
C LYS A 46 0.88 -2.04 -1.86
N ILE A 47 0.18 -1.72 -2.95
CA ILE A 47 -1.21 -1.26 -2.92
C ILE A 47 -2.12 -2.33 -2.30
N SER A 48 -1.93 -3.61 -2.63
CA SER A 48 -2.74 -4.69 -2.02
C SER A 48 -2.53 -4.76 -0.51
N TRP A 49 -1.28 -4.59 -0.04
CA TRP A 49 -0.96 -4.56 1.39
C TRP A 49 -1.58 -3.39 2.15
N GLU A 50 -1.72 -2.22 1.50
CA GLU A 50 -2.40 -1.06 2.11
C GLU A 50 -3.93 -1.28 2.20
N TYR A 51 -4.54 -1.99 1.25
CA TYR A 51 -5.97 -2.31 1.28
C TYR A 51 -6.35 -3.47 2.21
N ARG A 52 -5.39 -4.28 2.68
CA ARG A 52 -5.65 -5.56 3.37
C ARG A 52 -6.63 -5.49 4.55
N ASN A 53 -6.60 -4.38 5.29
CA ASN A 53 -7.40 -4.17 6.49
C ASN A 53 -8.57 -3.19 6.26
N SER A 54 -8.76 -2.69 5.04
CA SER A 54 -9.79 -1.68 4.73
C SER A 54 -10.80 -2.17 3.71
N ILE A 55 -10.34 -2.64 2.55
CA ILE A 55 -11.19 -3.09 1.44
C ILE A 55 -10.59 -4.36 0.83
N ILE A 56 -11.00 -5.53 1.31
CA ILE A 56 -10.47 -6.84 0.89
C ILE A 56 -10.60 -7.06 -0.62
N GLY A 57 -11.70 -6.61 -1.23
CA GLY A 57 -11.90 -6.70 -2.68
C GLY A 57 -10.82 -5.95 -3.46
N SER A 58 -10.47 -4.73 -3.03
CA SER A 58 -9.37 -3.96 -3.62
C SER A 58 -8.02 -4.64 -3.39
N ALA A 59 -7.77 -5.15 -2.18
CA ALA A 59 -6.55 -5.91 -1.91
C ALA A 59 -6.37 -7.08 -2.87
N LEU A 60 -7.42 -7.89 -3.05
CA LEU A 60 -7.41 -9.04 -3.96
C LEU A 60 -7.25 -8.62 -5.43
N PHE A 61 -7.93 -7.56 -5.86
CA PHE A 61 -7.80 -7.03 -7.22
C PHE A 61 -6.35 -6.66 -7.56
N TYR A 62 -5.70 -5.87 -6.70
CA TYR A 62 -4.33 -5.44 -6.93
C TYR A 62 -3.32 -6.59 -6.81
N ALA A 63 -3.54 -7.55 -5.90
CA ALA A 63 -2.72 -8.75 -5.80
C ALA A 63 -2.79 -9.62 -7.06
N LYS A 64 -3.99 -9.88 -7.60
CA LYS A 64 -4.18 -10.63 -8.85
C LYS A 64 -3.53 -9.93 -10.04
N ARG A 65 -3.67 -8.60 -10.12
CA ARG A 65 -3.04 -7.81 -11.19
C ARG A 65 -1.51 -7.88 -11.12
N SER A 66 -0.95 -7.80 -9.91
CA SER A 66 0.50 -7.97 -9.67
C SER A 66 0.99 -9.33 -10.14
N LEU A 67 0.27 -10.40 -9.78
CA LEU A 67 0.61 -11.78 -10.16
C LEU A 67 0.61 -11.95 -11.69
N SER A 68 -0.48 -11.55 -12.35
CA SER A 68 -0.62 -11.71 -13.80
C SER A 68 0.46 -11.00 -14.61
N ILE A 69 0.90 -9.80 -14.17
CA ILE A 69 2.00 -9.08 -14.82
C ILE A 69 3.33 -9.79 -14.56
N SER A 70 3.56 -10.29 -13.35
CA SER A 70 4.78 -11.03 -13.01
C SER A 70 4.93 -12.30 -13.85
N GLU A 71 3.86 -13.07 -14.02
CA GLU A 71 3.85 -14.28 -14.85
C GLU A 71 4.20 -13.96 -16.31
N LYS A 72 3.61 -12.90 -16.88
CA LYS A 72 3.92 -12.45 -18.24
C LYS A 72 5.38 -12.03 -18.41
N LEU A 73 5.95 -11.36 -17.41
CA LEU A 73 7.37 -10.95 -17.44
C LEU A 73 8.31 -12.16 -17.39
N GLU A 74 7.96 -13.19 -16.60
CA GLU A 74 8.74 -14.42 -16.52
C GLU A 74 8.67 -15.23 -17.83
N GLU A 75 7.50 -15.29 -18.46
CA GLU A 75 7.31 -15.92 -19.78
C GLU A 75 8.13 -15.21 -20.87
N GLN A 76 8.12 -13.87 -20.89
CA GLN A 76 8.93 -13.08 -21.81
C GLN A 76 10.43 -13.29 -21.60
N LYS A 77 10.87 -13.37 -20.34
CA LYS A 77 12.27 -13.62 -20.02
C LYS A 77 12.71 -15.00 -20.51
N THR A 78 11.89 -16.01 -20.27
CA THR A 78 12.17 -17.40 -20.67
C THR A 78 12.23 -17.56 -22.19
N SER A 79 11.31 -16.92 -22.92
CA SER A 79 11.29 -16.92 -24.39
C SER A 79 12.42 -16.11 -25.04
N SER A 80 12.95 -15.08 -24.37
CA SER A 80 14.08 -14.29 -24.87
C SER A 80 15.47 -14.96 -24.73
N THR A 81 15.54 -16.12 -24.07
CA THR A 81 16.81 -16.84 -23.79
C THR A 81 17.02 -18.04 -24.72
N GLN A 82 16.16 -18.23 -25.74
CA GLN A 82 16.30 -19.25 -26.80
C GLN A 82 16.74 -18.60 -28.11
#